data_AF-A0A2E5GU19-F1
#
_entry.id   AF-A0A2E5GU19-F1
#
_cell.length_a   1.000
_cell.length_b   1.000
_cell.length_c   1.000
_cell.angle_alpha   90.00
_cell.angle_beta   90.00
_cell.angle_gamma   90.00
#
_symmetry.space_group_name_H-M   'P 1'
#
loop_
_entity.id
_entity.type
_entity.pdbx_description
1 polymer ?
#
loop_
_entity_poly.entity_id
_entity_poly.type
_entity_poly.pdbx_seq_one_letter_code
_entity_poly.pdbx_strand_id
1 'polypeptide(L)'
;MNIYDTIVAQSTAYGESAIAIIRLTGKDAIKIANKVFPNKDLNKVKSHTIHFGDIMHKDEVIDEVLVSVFKAPNSYTKENLIEISCHGSSYIIKKIIAITINLGARIANKGEFTFRSFINGNMDLSQAEAVADIISSNSKNSHKLAINHIKGVFSNKIKELRKDLIDFSSLLELELDFSEEDVEFANRKKLNETVNEIIDYSDIIIDSFKLNNVIKDGINVIILGKPNVGKSTILNALLNEEKAIISDIPGTTRDIIEDTITIGGNIVRFIDTAGIRNTIDKIEKIGIEKALKKTKEASIILYIIDLNVSNIKSIKSELESKFLKDKNVLIIGNKGDLKIKNDVKTYFKNKKHLIISGIKEKDVLKLKKLIENYINLNLIREESSIMINERHYQLLKKVKNSLINVKNNIKNKSNTDLLAMDVKYALNYLGEITGEITNDEILGNIFSRFCIGK
;
A
#
# COMPACT_ATOMS: atom_id res chain seq x y z
N MET A 1 -18.47 10.18 15.74
CA MET A 1 -18.28 11.46 15.02
C MET A 1 -19.65 12.02 14.65
N ASN A 2 -19.88 13.34 14.74
CA ASN A 2 -21.12 13.91 14.20
C ASN A 2 -21.01 13.94 12.66
N ILE A 3 -21.89 13.23 11.96
CA ILE A 3 -21.86 13.09 10.49
C ILE A 3 -22.76 14.12 9.79
N TYR A 4 -23.54 14.90 10.54
CA TYR A 4 -24.52 15.83 9.96
C TYR A 4 -24.05 17.28 9.89
N ASP A 5 -22.95 17.61 10.58
CA ASP A 5 -22.35 18.94 10.53
C ASP A 5 -21.58 19.16 9.22
N THR A 6 -21.25 20.42 8.92
CA THR A 6 -20.38 20.75 7.77
C THR A 6 -18.95 20.86 8.24
N ILE A 7 -18.02 20.18 7.55
CA ILE A 7 -16.60 20.20 7.88
C ILE A 7 -15.78 20.96 6.84
N VAL A 8 -14.65 21.50 7.26
CA VAL A 8 -13.67 22.19 6.42
C VAL A 8 -12.24 21.73 6.74
N ALA A 9 -11.40 21.61 5.71
CA ALA A 9 -9.97 21.44 5.85
C ALA A 9 -9.21 21.83 4.56
N GLN A 10 -7.91 22.04 4.67
CA GLN A 10 -7.01 22.08 3.52
C GLN A 10 -6.82 20.65 2.97
N SER A 11 -7.03 20.47 1.67
CA SER A 11 -6.86 19.17 0.98
C SER A 11 -5.53 19.04 0.22
N THR A 12 -4.80 20.15 0.03
CA THR A 12 -3.42 20.14 -0.52
C THR A 12 -2.38 19.96 0.57
N ALA A 13 -1.15 19.61 0.18
CA ALA A 13 -0.01 19.55 1.10
C ALA A 13 0.25 20.92 1.77
N TYR A 14 0.75 20.89 3.01
CA TYR A 14 1.22 22.09 3.69
C TYR A 14 2.51 22.62 3.05
N GLY A 15 2.62 23.93 2.93
CA GLY A 15 3.78 24.60 2.35
C GLY A 15 3.36 25.82 1.54
N GLU A 16 4.35 26.55 1.05
CA GLU A 16 4.13 27.60 0.05
C GLU A 16 3.94 26.95 -1.32
N SER A 17 2.89 27.35 -2.02
CA SER A 17 2.58 26.85 -3.36
C SER A 17 1.83 27.89 -4.18
N ALA A 18 1.80 27.72 -5.50
CA ALA A 18 0.97 28.57 -6.37
C ALA A 18 -0.52 28.44 -6.02
N ILE A 19 -0.97 27.22 -5.70
CA ILE A 19 -2.38 26.90 -5.42
C ILE A 19 -2.48 26.04 -4.16
N ALA A 20 -3.48 26.33 -3.33
CA ALA A 20 -3.98 25.47 -2.27
C ALA A 20 -5.48 25.25 -2.40
N ILE A 21 -5.95 24.06 -2.01
CA ILE A 21 -7.37 23.70 -2.07
C ILE A 21 -7.90 23.60 -0.64
N ILE A 22 -8.97 24.35 -0.35
CA ILE A 22 -9.76 24.23 0.87
C ILE A 22 -11.07 23.56 0.51
N ARG A 23 -11.38 22.46 1.18
CA ARG A 23 -12.57 21.65 0.91
C ARG A 23 -13.56 21.78 2.05
N LEU A 24 -14.82 22.00 1.70
CA LEU A 24 -15.96 21.93 2.61
C LEU A 24 -16.88 20.78 2.20
N THR A 25 -17.41 20.01 3.14
CA THR A 25 -18.47 19.04 2.86
C THR A 25 -19.51 18.99 3.97
N GLY A 26 -20.76 18.77 3.60
CA GLY A 26 -21.91 18.69 4.50
C GLY A 26 -23.11 19.50 4.03
N LYS A 27 -24.22 19.44 4.77
CA LYS A 27 -25.51 20.05 4.38
C LYS A 27 -25.40 21.55 4.06
N ASP A 28 -24.59 22.29 4.82
CA ASP A 28 -24.44 23.74 4.70
C ASP A 28 -23.22 24.17 3.89
N ALA A 29 -22.46 23.25 3.27
CA ALA A 29 -21.22 23.58 2.55
C ALA A 29 -21.41 24.66 1.46
N ILE A 30 -22.43 24.50 0.60
CA ILE A 30 -22.75 25.49 -0.45
C ILE A 30 -23.21 26.81 0.18
N LYS A 31 -24.02 26.75 1.24
CA LYS A 31 -24.54 27.94 1.92
C LYS A 31 -23.43 28.76 2.58
N ILE A 32 -22.46 28.09 3.21
CA ILE A 32 -21.30 28.73 3.83
C ILE A 32 -20.43 29.39 2.75
N ALA A 33 -20.09 28.66 1.69
CA ALA A 33 -19.31 29.20 0.57
C ALA A 33 -20.02 30.40 -0.10
N ASN A 34 -21.33 30.32 -0.28
CA ASN A 34 -22.13 31.39 -0.89
C ASN A 34 -22.11 32.70 -0.09
N LYS A 35 -21.92 32.65 1.24
CA LYS A 35 -21.83 33.85 2.07
C LYS A 35 -20.51 34.60 1.91
N VAL A 36 -19.45 33.91 1.47
CA VAL A 36 -18.10 34.48 1.31
C VAL A 36 -17.72 34.73 -0.15
N PHE A 37 -18.56 34.29 -1.10
CA PHE A 37 -18.33 34.42 -2.53
C PHE A 37 -19.45 35.25 -3.18
N PRO A 38 -19.33 36.59 -3.23
CA PRO A 38 -20.41 37.46 -3.70
C PRO A 38 -20.58 37.48 -5.22
N ASN A 39 -19.56 37.09 -5.98
CA ASN A 39 -19.55 37.19 -7.46
C ASN A 39 -20.63 36.31 -8.11
N LYS A 40 -21.14 35.28 -7.43
CA LYS A 40 -22.20 34.41 -7.94
C LYS A 40 -22.99 33.70 -6.84
N ASP A 41 -24.30 33.53 -7.04
CA ASP A 41 -25.14 32.70 -6.18
C ASP A 41 -24.89 31.20 -6.42
N LEU A 42 -23.98 30.62 -5.63
CA LEU A 42 -23.58 29.21 -5.65
C LEU A 42 -24.75 28.24 -5.35
N ASN A 43 -25.88 28.71 -4.81
CA ASN A 43 -27.05 27.84 -4.63
C ASN A 43 -27.72 27.51 -5.98
N LYS A 44 -27.66 28.45 -6.93
CA LYS A 44 -28.34 28.35 -8.24
C LYS A 44 -27.49 27.72 -9.34
N VAL A 45 -26.18 27.62 -9.14
CA VAL A 45 -25.28 27.06 -10.16
C VAL A 45 -25.46 25.55 -10.33
N LYS A 46 -25.04 25.02 -11.48
CA LYS A 46 -25.05 23.58 -11.72
C LYS A 46 -23.93 22.88 -10.94
N SER A 47 -24.14 21.62 -10.60
CA SER A 47 -23.08 20.76 -10.04
C SER A 47 -21.95 20.56 -11.08
N HIS A 48 -20.73 20.27 -10.60
CA HIS A 48 -19.52 20.07 -11.41
C HIS A 48 -19.18 21.28 -12.30
N THR A 49 -19.37 22.49 -11.76
CA THR A 49 -18.97 23.72 -12.43
C THR A 49 -17.98 24.51 -11.58
N ILE A 50 -17.16 25.33 -12.25
CA ILE A 50 -16.12 26.15 -11.65
C ILE A 50 -16.54 27.62 -11.81
N HIS A 51 -16.32 28.42 -10.78
CA HIS A 51 -16.64 29.84 -10.74
C HIS A 51 -15.46 30.66 -10.25
N PHE A 52 -15.09 31.66 -11.02
CA PHE A 52 -14.02 32.60 -10.70
C PHE A 52 -14.59 33.83 -10.00
N GLY A 53 -13.86 34.35 -9.00
CA GLY A 53 -14.22 35.55 -8.26
C GLY A 53 -13.48 35.65 -6.93
N ASP A 54 -13.95 36.53 -6.06
CA ASP A 54 -13.26 36.87 -4.84
C ASP A 54 -13.87 36.17 -3.63
N ILE A 55 -13.02 35.70 -2.71
CA ILE A 55 -13.46 35.42 -1.34
C ILE A 55 -13.40 36.72 -0.55
N MET A 56 -14.54 37.14 -0.01
CA MET A 56 -14.67 38.38 0.74
C MET A 56 -15.15 38.14 2.17
N HIS A 57 -14.69 38.98 3.10
CA HIS A 57 -15.20 39.03 4.47
C HIS A 57 -15.22 40.46 4.99
N LYS A 58 -16.39 40.96 5.42
CA LYS A 58 -16.58 42.34 5.92
C LYS A 58 -15.99 43.40 4.97
N ASP A 59 -16.34 43.28 3.68
CA ASP A 59 -15.89 44.16 2.59
C ASP A 59 -14.39 44.13 2.28
N GLU A 60 -13.62 43.25 2.93
CA GLU A 60 -12.20 42.97 2.61
C GLU A 60 -12.13 41.79 1.63
N VAL A 61 -11.39 41.97 0.52
CA VAL A 61 -10.99 40.86 -0.36
C VAL A 61 -9.88 40.07 0.31
N ILE A 62 -10.12 38.78 0.52
CA ILE A 62 -9.16 37.87 1.12
C ILE A 62 -8.23 37.29 0.05
N ASP A 63 -8.82 36.83 -1.06
CA ASP A 63 -8.11 36.27 -2.20
C ASP A 63 -9.04 36.17 -3.42
N GLU A 64 -8.45 36.14 -4.61
CA GLU A 64 -9.11 35.81 -5.87
C GLU A 64 -8.97 34.29 -6.11
N VAL A 65 -10.09 33.60 -6.31
CA VAL A 65 -10.15 32.14 -6.25
C VAL A 65 -10.95 31.51 -7.39
N LEU A 66 -10.79 30.19 -7.53
CA LEU A 66 -11.73 29.34 -8.25
C LEU A 66 -12.54 28.50 -7.24
N VAL A 67 -13.87 28.57 -7.32
CA VAL A 67 -14.79 27.76 -6.51
C VAL A 67 -15.43 26.68 -7.37
N SER A 68 -15.17 25.42 -7.03
CA SER A 68 -15.81 24.24 -7.63
C SER A 68 -17.00 23.80 -6.79
N VAL A 69 -18.14 23.56 -7.43
CA VAL A 69 -19.39 23.18 -6.74
C VAL A 69 -19.81 21.75 -7.09
N PHE A 70 -19.95 20.90 -6.07
CA PHE A 70 -20.45 19.53 -6.20
C PHE A 70 -21.71 19.37 -5.35
N LYS A 71 -22.85 19.13 -5.99
CA LYS A 71 -24.14 18.90 -5.31
C LYS A 71 -24.35 17.41 -5.04
N ALA A 72 -24.86 17.09 -3.85
CA ALA A 72 -25.25 15.73 -3.47
C ALA A 72 -26.22 15.12 -4.51
N PRO A 73 -26.16 13.80 -4.79
CA PRO A 73 -25.22 12.82 -4.24
C PRO A 73 -23.90 12.73 -5.05
N ASN A 74 -23.70 13.57 -6.06
CA ASN A 74 -22.58 13.44 -7.00
C ASN A 74 -21.36 14.21 -6.49
N SER A 75 -20.73 13.71 -5.42
CA SER A 75 -19.50 14.26 -4.85
C SER A 75 -18.67 13.17 -4.20
N TYR A 76 -17.44 13.49 -3.79
CA TYR A 76 -16.56 12.54 -3.11
C TYR A 76 -17.19 11.94 -1.85
N THR A 77 -17.90 12.74 -1.03
CA THR A 77 -18.55 12.23 0.18
C THR A 77 -20.03 11.92 -0.01
N LYS A 78 -20.57 12.01 -1.24
CA LYS A 78 -22.01 11.98 -1.55
C LYS A 78 -22.86 13.08 -0.88
N GLU A 79 -22.23 14.08 -0.26
CA GLU A 79 -22.89 15.27 0.27
C GLU A 79 -22.64 16.49 -0.63
N ASN A 80 -23.19 17.65 -0.26
CA ASN A 80 -22.78 18.89 -0.91
C ASN A 80 -21.31 19.17 -0.55
N LEU A 81 -20.49 19.44 -1.56
CA LEU A 81 -19.05 19.66 -1.42
C LEU A 81 -18.64 20.89 -2.22
N ILE A 82 -17.82 21.73 -1.60
CA ILE A 82 -17.19 22.90 -2.21
C ILE A 82 -15.68 22.74 -2.15
N GLU A 83 -15.00 23.08 -3.24
CA GLU A 83 -13.54 23.25 -3.25
C GLU A 83 -13.21 24.69 -3.62
N ILE A 84 -12.43 25.35 -2.77
CA ILE A 84 -11.92 26.70 -2.97
C ILE A 84 -10.43 26.57 -3.30
N SER A 85 -10.09 26.80 -4.57
CA SER A 85 -8.71 26.87 -5.04
C SER A 85 -8.23 28.32 -4.93
N CYS A 86 -7.37 28.57 -3.94
CA CYS A 86 -6.81 29.87 -3.58
C CYS A 86 -5.29 29.86 -3.75
N HIS A 87 -4.65 31.03 -3.66
CA HIS A 87 -3.20 31.11 -3.63
C HIS A 87 -2.66 30.37 -2.38
N GLY A 88 -1.58 29.61 -2.56
CA GLY A 88 -1.01 28.73 -1.52
C GLY A 88 -0.23 29.46 -0.42
N SER A 89 -0.77 30.54 0.12
CA SER A 89 -0.22 31.27 1.26
C SER A 89 -0.83 30.76 2.57
N SER A 90 0.02 30.50 3.57
CA SER A 90 -0.44 30.06 4.90
C SER A 90 -1.42 31.06 5.53
N TYR A 91 -1.24 32.36 5.27
CA TYR A 91 -2.14 33.40 5.77
C TYR A 91 -3.53 33.28 5.14
N ILE A 92 -3.60 33.19 3.80
CA ILE A 92 -4.85 33.10 3.04
C ILE A 92 -5.62 31.85 3.47
N ILE A 93 -4.96 30.69 3.48
CA ILE A 93 -5.57 29.41 3.82
C ILE A 93 -6.18 29.45 5.22
N LYS A 94 -5.42 29.91 6.22
CA LYS A 94 -5.89 30.03 7.61
C LYS A 94 -7.05 31.01 7.73
N LYS A 95 -7.02 32.14 7.00
CA LYS A 95 -8.07 33.15 7.04
C LYS A 95 -9.38 32.61 6.45
N ILE A 96 -9.35 31.96 5.30
CA ILE A 96 -10.53 31.34 4.68
C ILE A 96 -11.11 30.24 5.60
N ILE A 97 -10.25 29.35 6.15
CA ILE A 97 -10.70 28.33 7.10
C ILE A 97 -11.36 28.97 8.34
N ALA A 98 -10.75 29.98 8.94
CA ALA A 98 -11.32 30.66 10.11
C ALA A 98 -12.68 31.31 9.80
N ILE A 99 -12.84 31.95 8.63
CA ILE A 99 -14.11 32.54 8.20
C ILE A 99 -15.18 31.46 8.05
N THR A 100 -14.86 30.34 7.39
CA THR A 100 -15.83 29.26 7.19
C THR A 100 -16.24 28.60 8.51
N ILE A 101 -15.32 28.48 9.48
CA ILE A 101 -15.63 28.02 10.85
C ILE A 101 -16.62 28.96 11.53
N ASN A 102 -16.35 30.27 11.49
CA ASN A 102 -17.26 31.28 12.06
C ASN A 102 -18.66 31.29 11.43
N LEU A 103 -18.79 30.78 10.21
CA LEU A 103 -20.06 30.65 9.48
C LEU A 103 -20.78 29.32 9.72
N GLY A 104 -20.22 28.42 10.54
CA GLY A 104 -20.86 27.18 10.98
C GLY A 104 -20.15 25.89 10.54
N ALA A 105 -19.00 25.97 9.87
CA ALA A 105 -18.19 24.78 9.62
C ALA A 105 -17.40 24.36 10.87
N ARG A 106 -17.04 23.09 10.96
CA ARG A 106 -16.08 22.56 11.94
C ARG A 106 -14.81 22.11 11.23
N ILE A 107 -13.66 22.16 11.88
CA ILE A 107 -12.44 21.54 11.35
C ILE A 107 -12.65 20.02 11.21
N ALA A 108 -12.33 19.49 10.03
CA ALA A 108 -12.39 18.05 9.79
C ALA A 108 -11.35 17.28 10.64
N ASN A 109 -11.74 16.12 11.15
CA ASN A 109 -10.79 15.17 11.72
C ASN A 109 -9.96 14.49 10.61
N LYS A 110 -8.91 13.78 11.01
CA LYS A 110 -8.13 12.92 10.09
C LYS A 110 -9.03 11.88 9.43
N GLY A 111 -8.95 11.76 8.10
CA GLY A 111 -9.73 10.80 7.33
C GLY A 111 -11.24 11.04 7.28
N GLU A 112 -11.74 12.17 7.80
CA GLU A 112 -13.18 12.38 7.96
C GLU A 112 -13.91 12.49 6.60
N PHE A 113 -13.28 12.98 5.54
CA PHE A 113 -13.95 13.03 4.22
C PHE A 113 -14.12 11.62 3.64
N THR A 114 -13.08 10.78 3.72
CA THR A 114 -13.10 9.38 3.26
C THR A 114 -14.05 8.56 4.14
N PHE A 115 -14.08 8.82 5.44
CA PHE A 115 -15.04 8.22 6.37
C PHE A 115 -16.49 8.52 5.96
N ARG A 116 -16.82 9.78 5.66
CA ARG A 116 -18.17 10.15 5.19
C ARG A 116 -18.50 9.52 3.83
N SER A 117 -17.52 9.46 2.93
CA SER A 117 -17.64 8.74 1.65
C SER A 117 -17.99 7.26 1.85
N PHE A 118 -17.36 6.59 2.82
CA PHE A 118 -17.69 5.22 3.22
C PHE A 118 -19.10 5.10 3.81
N ILE A 119 -19.44 5.92 4.81
CA ILE A 119 -20.75 5.88 5.48
C ILE A 119 -21.91 6.13 4.50
N ASN A 120 -21.73 7.02 3.53
CA ASN A 120 -22.74 7.31 2.52
C ASN A 120 -22.76 6.27 1.37
N GLY A 121 -21.99 5.19 1.49
CA GLY A 121 -21.95 4.07 0.54
C GLY A 121 -21.35 4.46 -0.82
N ASN A 122 -20.50 5.47 -0.88
CA ASN A 122 -19.76 5.81 -2.10
C ASN A 122 -18.64 4.80 -2.40
N MET A 123 -18.09 4.22 -1.34
CA MET A 123 -17.03 3.22 -1.35
C MET A 123 -17.21 2.30 -0.13
N ASP A 124 -16.70 1.08 -0.20
CA ASP A 124 -16.60 0.18 0.96
C ASP A 124 -15.31 0.43 1.78
N LEU A 125 -15.18 -0.23 2.93
CA LEU A 125 -14.08 0.01 3.86
C LEU A 125 -12.72 -0.37 3.24
N SER A 126 -12.71 -1.42 2.42
CA SER A 126 -11.50 -1.87 1.72
C SER A 126 -11.04 -0.85 0.68
N GLN A 127 -11.99 -0.28 -0.07
CA GLN A 127 -11.71 0.83 -1.00
C GLN A 127 -11.25 2.09 -0.26
N ALA A 128 -11.86 2.41 0.89
CA ALA A 128 -11.44 3.54 1.71
C ALA A 128 -9.98 3.40 2.18
N GLU A 129 -9.58 2.23 2.66
CA GLU A 129 -8.19 1.91 3.02
C GLU A 129 -7.22 2.08 1.83
N ALA A 130 -7.64 1.69 0.62
CA ALA A 130 -6.85 1.83 -0.60
C ALA A 130 -6.60 3.30 -1.02
N VAL A 131 -7.44 4.25 -0.58
CA VAL A 131 -7.22 5.69 -0.83
C VAL A 131 -5.91 6.17 -0.19
N ALA A 132 -5.57 5.70 1.01
CA ALA A 132 -4.30 6.01 1.65
C ALA A 132 -3.13 5.42 0.84
N ASP A 133 -3.30 4.19 0.35
CA ASP A 133 -2.27 3.49 -0.39
C ASP A 133 -1.93 4.20 -1.72
N ILE A 134 -2.91 4.72 -2.45
CA ILE A 134 -2.66 5.55 -3.65
C ILE A 134 -1.87 6.81 -3.33
N ILE A 135 -2.17 7.51 -2.23
CA ILE A 135 -1.47 8.75 -1.88
C ILE A 135 -0.02 8.46 -1.54
N SER A 136 0.23 7.35 -0.84
CA SER A 136 1.56 6.94 -0.42
C SER A 136 2.36 6.19 -1.50
N SER A 137 1.74 5.89 -2.66
CA SER A 137 2.36 5.05 -3.68
C SER A 137 3.52 5.80 -4.35
N ASN A 138 4.74 5.33 -4.11
CA ASN A 138 5.97 5.93 -4.65
C ASN A 138 6.57 5.09 -5.80
N SER A 139 5.86 4.06 -6.29
CA SER A 139 6.31 3.16 -7.36
C SER A 139 5.16 2.83 -8.32
N LYS A 140 5.49 2.57 -9.60
CA LYS A 140 4.51 2.23 -10.63
C LYS A 140 3.67 1.01 -10.25
N ASN A 141 4.31 -0.02 -9.68
CA ASN A 141 3.61 -1.25 -9.30
C ASN A 141 2.73 -1.06 -8.07
N SER A 142 3.21 -0.34 -7.03
CA SER A 142 2.38 0.02 -5.87
C SER A 142 1.15 0.83 -6.30
N HIS A 143 1.34 1.79 -7.20
CA HIS A 143 0.23 2.59 -7.74
C HIS A 143 -0.79 1.74 -8.51
N LYS A 144 -0.33 0.82 -9.36
CA LYS A 144 -1.21 -0.09 -10.12
C LYS A 144 -2.06 -0.97 -9.20
N LEU A 145 -1.46 -1.53 -8.15
CA LEU A 145 -2.16 -2.36 -7.16
C LEU A 145 -3.22 -1.56 -6.40
N ALA A 146 -2.87 -0.36 -5.95
CA ALA A 146 -3.80 0.51 -5.22
C ALA A 146 -4.98 0.97 -6.09
N ILE A 147 -4.78 1.22 -7.40
CA ILE A 147 -5.87 1.51 -8.34
C ILE A 147 -6.85 0.34 -8.45
N ASN A 148 -6.35 -0.90 -8.62
CA ASN A 148 -7.21 -2.08 -8.72
C ASN A 148 -8.07 -2.27 -7.46
N HIS A 149 -7.50 -1.94 -6.30
CA HIS A 149 -8.19 -2.01 -5.02
C HIS A 149 -9.28 -0.94 -4.90
N ILE A 150 -9.02 0.31 -5.29
CA ILE A 150 -10.05 1.35 -5.37
C ILE A 150 -11.17 1.00 -6.35
N LYS A 151 -10.85 0.38 -7.49
CA LYS A 151 -11.86 -0.11 -8.45
C LYS A 151 -12.76 -1.22 -7.88
N GLY A 152 -12.47 -1.71 -6.68
CA GLY A 152 -13.31 -2.68 -5.97
C GLY A 152 -13.13 -4.11 -6.45
N VAL A 153 -12.05 -4.45 -7.16
CA VAL A 153 -11.82 -5.83 -7.65
C VAL A 153 -11.83 -6.84 -6.51
N PHE A 154 -11.12 -6.52 -5.43
CA PHE A 154 -11.10 -7.33 -4.21
C PHE A 154 -12.46 -7.37 -3.51
N SER A 155 -13.06 -6.20 -3.26
CA SER A 155 -14.33 -6.12 -2.55
C SER A 155 -15.47 -6.81 -3.30
N ASN A 156 -15.50 -6.73 -4.62
CA ASN A 156 -16.51 -7.39 -5.44
C ASN A 156 -16.39 -8.91 -5.35
N LYS A 157 -15.17 -9.46 -5.41
CA LYS A 157 -14.99 -10.91 -5.25
C LYS A 157 -15.34 -11.37 -3.83
N ILE A 158 -15.01 -10.60 -2.79
CA ILE A 158 -15.45 -10.90 -1.41
C ILE A 158 -16.98 -10.87 -1.29
N LYS A 159 -17.65 -9.88 -1.89
CA LYS A 159 -19.13 -9.79 -1.89
C LYS A 159 -19.80 -10.95 -2.62
N GLU A 160 -19.23 -11.36 -3.75
CA GLU A 160 -19.67 -12.54 -4.51
C GLU A 160 -19.60 -13.81 -3.65
N LEU A 161 -18.42 -14.09 -3.08
CA LEU A 161 -18.20 -15.25 -2.21
C LEU A 161 -19.07 -15.24 -0.94
N ARG A 162 -19.29 -14.04 -0.37
CA ARG A 162 -20.15 -13.86 0.79
C ARG A 162 -21.62 -14.10 0.45
N LYS A 163 -22.09 -13.68 -0.72
CA LYS A 163 -23.47 -13.91 -1.16
C LYS A 163 -23.79 -15.40 -1.20
N ASP A 164 -22.90 -16.22 -1.78
CA ASP A 164 -23.11 -17.66 -1.85
C ASP A 164 -23.22 -18.28 -0.45
N LEU A 165 -22.40 -17.84 0.51
CA LEU A 165 -22.51 -18.28 1.91
C LEU A 165 -23.80 -17.80 2.62
N ILE A 166 -24.34 -16.63 2.28
CA ILE A 166 -25.61 -16.15 2.84
C ILE A 166 -26.76 -17.04 2.38
N ASP A 167 -26.79 -17.39 1.09
CA ASP A 167 -27.81 -18.27 0.52
C ASP A 167 -27.76 -19.64 1.22
N PHE A 168 -26.56 -20.17 1.45
CA PHE A 168 -26.38 -21.40 2.24
C PHE A 168 -26.80 -21.28 3.70
N SER A 169 -26.40 -20.19 4.37
CA SER A 169 -26.77 -19.96 5.77
C SER A 169 -28.29 -19.93 5.94
N SER A 170 -29.01 -19.35 4.97
CA SER A 170 -30.47 -19.30 4.99
C SER A 170 -31.11 -20.68 4.90
N LEU A 171 -30.54 -21.58 4.07
CA LEU A 171 -31.01 -22.96 3.97
C LEU A 171 -30.70 -23.78 5.23
N LEU A 172 -29.56 -23.54 5.88
CA LEU A 172 -29.21 -24.19 7.14
C LEU A 172 -30.14 -23.76 8.27
N GLU A 173 -30.49 -22.48 8.37
CA GLU A 173 -31.44 -21.98 9.37
C GLU A 173 -32.83 -22.61 9.17
N LEU A 174 -33.30 -22.73 7.92
CA LEU A 174 -34.55 -23.46 7.62
C LEU A 174 -34.46 -24.94 8.04
N GLU A 175 -33.35 -25.62 7.76
CA GLU A 175 -33.16 -27.02 8.19
C GLU A 175 -33.20 -27.18 9.71
N LEU A 176 -32.71 -26.19 10.47
CA LEU A 176 -32.80 -26.18 11.93
C LEU A 176 -34.24 -25.96 12.43
N ASP A 177 -34.96 -25.01 11.80
CA ASP A 177 -36.36 -24.72 12.13
C ASP A 177 -37.29 -25.92 11.88
N PHE A 178 -36.97 -26.78 10.91
CA PHE A 178 -37.74 -27.98 10.53
C PHE A 178 -37.04 -29.30 10.93
N SER A 179 -36.20 -29.27 11.96
CA SER A 179 -35.43 -30.45 12.40
C SER A 179 -36.28 -31.66 12.84
N GLU A 180 -37.58 -31.47 13.13
CA GLU A 180 -38.52 -32.56 13.44
C GLU A 180 -39.06 -33.29 12.20
N GLU A 181 -38.94 -32.69 11.00
CA GLU A 181 -39.54 -33.19 9.76
C GLU A 181 -38.59 -34.05 8.90
N ASP A 182 -37.34 -34.27 9.36
CA ASP A 182 -36.29 -35.07 8.70
C ASP A 182 -36.02 -34.64 7.23
N VAL A 183 -36.01 -33.31 6.99
CA VAL A 183 -35.85 -32.71 5.65
C VAL A 183 -34.49 -32.03 5.51
N GLU A 184 -33.67 -32.48 4.54
CA GLU A 184 -32.44 -31.78 4.16
C GLU A 184 -32.71 -30.71 3.09
N PHE A 185 -32.65 -29.43 3.48
CA PHE A 185 -32.82 -28.31 2.54
C PHE A 185 -31.49 -27.87 1.90
N ALA A 186 -30.37 -28.01 2.61
CA ALA A 186 -29.07 -27.53 2.17
C ALA A 186 -28.28 -28.58 1.37
N ASN A 187 -27.94 -28.28 0.11
CA ASN A 187 -27.08 -29.16 -0.69
C ASN A 187 -25.62 -29.13 -0.19
N ARG A 188 -25.24 -30.17 0.59
CA ARG A 188 -23.91 -30.30 1.20
C ARG A 188 -22.76 -30.34 0.18
N LYS A 189 -23.00 -30.88 -1.03
CA LYS A 189 -21.98 -30.91 -2.10
C LYS A 189 -21.68 -29.50 -2.59
N LYS A 190 -22.72 -28.71 -2.87
CA LYS A 190 -22.56 -27.33 -3.34
C LYS A 190 -22.00 -26.41 -2.25
N LEU A 191 -22.35 -26.64 -0.98
CA LEU A 191 -21.70 -25.98 0.15
C LEU A 191 -20.20 -26.26 0.17
N ASN A 192 -19.80 -27.54 0.06
CA ASN A 192 -18.39 -27.91 0.05
C ASN A 192 -17.62 -27.31 -1.14
N GLU A 193 -18.21 -27.21 -2.33
CA GLU A 193 -17.63 -26.52 -3.48
C GLU A 193 -17.39 -25.03 -3.18
N THR A 194 -18.39 -24.33 -2.64
CA THR A 194 -18.31 -22.91 -2.27
C THR A 194 -17.24 -22.69 -1.20
N VAL A 195 -17.21 -23.55 -0.19
CA VAL A 195 -16.21 -23.50 0.90
C VAL A 195 -14.79 -23.68 0.36
N ASN A 196 -14.58 -24.59 -0.59
CA ASN A 196 -13.27 -24.76 -1.23
C ASN A 196 -12.85 -23.53 -2.02
N GLU A 197 -13.77 -22.95 -2.81
CA GLU A 197 -13.47 -21.73 -3.58
C GLU A 197 -13.01 -20.58 -2.66
N ILE A 198 -13.68 -20.39 -1.52
CA ILE A 198 -13.32 -19.32 -0.58
C ILE A 198 -11.98 -19.59 0.09
N ILE A 199 -11.70 -20.85 0.45
CA ILE A 199 -10.41 -21.25 1.03
C ILE A 199 -9.28 -21.01 0.02
N ASP A 200 -9.45 -21.45 -1.23
CA ASP A 200 -8.45 -21.31 -2.28
C ASP A 200 -8.18 -19.83 -2.58
N TYR A 201 -9.24 -19.02 -2.69
CA TYR A 201 -9.12 -17.58 -2.86
C TYR A 201 -8.41 -16.91 -1.67
N SER A 202 -8.76 -17.31 -0.45
CA SER A 202 -8.12 -16.81 0.77
C SER A 202 -6.64 -17.16 0.78
N ASP A 203 -6.25 -18.36 0.36
CA ASP A 203 -4.84 -18.80 0.32
C ASP A 203 -4.03 -18.01 -0.70
N ILE A 204 -4.55 -17.80 -1.90
CA ILE A 204 -3.91 -16.95 -2.91
C ILE A 204 -3.61 -15.56 -2.34
N ILE A 205 -4.58 -14.96 -1.64
CA ILE A 205 -4.43 -13.61 -1.09
C ILE A 205 -3.50 -13.59 0.13
N ILE A 206 -3.65 -14.54 1.06
CA ILE A 206 -2.80 -14.66 2.26
C ILE A 206 -1.34 -14.85 1.86
N ASP A 207 -1.06 -15.68 0.84
CA ASP A 207 0.29 -15.90 0.32
C ASP A 207 0.85 -14.64 -0.36
N SER A 208 -0.02 -13.87 -1.03
CA SER A 208 0.36 -12.60 -1.64
C SER A 208 0.71 -11.50 -0.62
N PHE A 209 0.22 -11.58 0.63
CA PHE A 209 0.39 -10.52 1.63
C PHE A 209 1.86 -10.15 1.89
N LYS A 210 2.72 -11.15 2.04
CA LYS A 210 4.16 -10.92 2.29
C LYS A 210 4.82 -10.20 1.10
N LEU A 211 4.43 -10.57 -0.12
CA LEU A 211 4.96 -9.96 -1.35
C LEU A 211 4.43 -8.53 -1.52
N ASN A 212 3.16 -8.28 -1.23
CA ASN A 212 2.55 -6.97 -1.31
C ASN A 212 3.19 -5.95 -0.35
N ASN A 213 3.48 -6.34 0.89
CA ASN A 213 4.17 -5.46 1.83
C ASN A 213 5.58 -5.10 1.34
N VAL A 214 6.29 -6.06 0.73
CA VAL A 214 7.60 -5.81 0.11
C VAL A 214 7.50 -4.82 -1.06
N ILE A 215 6.43 -4.86 -1.86
CA ILE A 215 6.20 -3.90 -2.96
C ILE A 215 5.79 -2.52 -2.42
N LYS A 216 5.01 -2.47 -1.34
CA LYS A 216 4.52 -1.23 -0.69
C LYS A 216 5.66 -0.47 0.00
N ASP A 217 6.37 -1.14 0.90
CA ASP A 217 7.34 -0.50 1.80
C ASP A 217 8.73 -0.34 1.14
N GLY A 218 8.92 -1.04 0.02
CA GLY A 218 10.16 -1.12 -0.74
C GLY A 218 10.90 -2.43 -0.49
N ILE A 219 11.56 -2.92 -1.53
CA ILE A 219 12.32 -4.15 -1.52
C ILE A 219 13.64 -3.90 -0.82
N ASN A 220 13.77 -4.46 0.37
CA ASN A 220 14.99 -4.35 1.16
C ASN A 220 16.11 -5.20 0.54
N VAL A 221 17.15 -4.53 0.05
CA VAL A 221 18.33 -5.14 -0.54
C VAL A 221 19.53 -4.87 0.36
N ILE A 222 20.27 -5.91 0.74
CA ILE A 222 21.53 -5.77 1.46
C ILE A 222 22.71 -6.14 0.56
N ILE A 223 23.77 -5.36 0.62
CA ILE A 223 25.00 -5.62 -0.13
C ILE A 223 26.04 -6.24 0.81
N LEU A 224 26.41 -7.49 0.55
CA LEU A 224 27.38 -8.24 1.34
C LEU A 224 28.60 -8.62 0.51
N GLY A 225 29.68 -8.97 1.20
CA GLY A 225 30.94 -9.38 0.59
C GLY A 225 32.13 -9.02 1.47
N LYS A 226 33.29 -9.60 1.18
CA LYS A 226 34.53 -9.34 1.92
C LYS A 226 34.94 -7.84 1.89
N PRO A 227 35.86 -7.40 2.76
CA PRO A 227 36.47 -6.07 2.64
C PRO A 227 37.07 -5.84 1.24
N ASN A 228 37.02 -4.60 0.75
CA ASN A 228 37.64 -4.18 -0.52
C ASN A 228 37.15 -4.86 -1.82
N VAL A 229 36.03 -5.59 -1.78
CA VAL A 229 35.40 -6.19 -2.98
C VAL A 229 34.66 -5.19 -3.87
N GLY A 230 34.55 -3.92 -3.46
CA GLY A 230 33.90 -2.85 -4.23
C GLY A 230 32.41 -2.62 -3.94
N LYS A 231 31.93 -2.95 -2.72
CA LYS A 231 30.53 -2.74 -2.30
C LYS A 231 30.08 -1.28 -2.44
N SER A 232 30.85 -0.34 -1.89
CA SER A 232 30.53 1.10 -1.94
C SER A 232 30.54 1.64 -3.37
N THR A 233 31.45 1.15 -4.21
CA THR A 233 31.54 1.56 -5.62
C THR A 233 30.29 1.15 -6.40
N ILE A 234 29.83 -0.09 -6.23
CA ILE A 234 28.61 -0.60 -6.88
C ILE A 234 27.37 0.14 -6.38
N LEU A 235 27.26 0.36 -5.06
CA LEU A 235 26.16 1.10 -4.46
C LEU A 235 26.08 2.53 -5.01
N ASN A 236 27.19 3.27 -5.01
CA ASN A 236 27.23 4.63 -5.54
C ASN A 236 26.89 4.68 -7.02
N ALA A 237 27.36 3.70 -7.81
CA ALA A 237 27.01 3.61 -9.22
C ALA A 237 25.50 3.36 -9.44
N LEU A 238 24.87 2.54 -8.60
CA LEU A 238 23.42 2.30 -8.63
C LEU A 238 22.61 3.55 -8.24
N LEU A 239 23.06 4.29 -7.20
CA LEU A 239 22.38 5.48 -6.69
C LEU A 239 22.50 6.69 -7.62
N ASN A 240 23.70 6.92 -8.20
CA ASN A 240 23.97 8.11 -9.01
C ASN A 240 23.24 8.12 -10.35
N GLU A 241 22.94 6.95 -10.94
CA GLU A 241 22.23 6.87 -12.21
C GLU A 241 20.74 7.26 -12.07
N GLU A 242 20.17 7.20 -10.86
CA GLU A 242 18.75 7.52 -10.61
C GLU A 242 18.51 8.85 -9.90
N LYS A 243 19.51 9.40 -9.19
CA LYS A 243 19.44 10.78 -8.69
C LYS A 243 19.17 11.80 -9.80
N ALA A 244 19.50 11.50 -11.07
CA ALA A 244 19.23 12.36 -12.22
C ALA A 244 17.72 12.59 -12.53
N ILE A 245 16.80 11.85 -11.91
CA ILE A 245 15.35 11.90 -12.21
C ILE A 245 14.53 12.53 -11.07
N ILE A 246 15.11 12.68 -9.87
CA ILE A 246 14.40 13.21 -8.69
C ILE A 246 14.78 14.68 -8.50
N SER A 247 13.79 15.56 -8.65
CA SER A 247 13.90 17.02 -8.57
C SER A 247 14.30 17.53 -7.19
N ASP A 248 15.15 18.56 -7.15
CA ASP A 248 15.64 19.29 -5.97
C ASP A 248 14.58 20.19 -5.29
N ILE A 249 13.38 19.70 -5.00
CA ILE A 249 12.38 20.50 -4.25
C ILE A 249 12.57 20.28 -2.74
N PRO A 250 12.98 21.30 -1.96
CA PRO A 250 13.10 21.17 -0.51
C PRO A 250 11.71 21.13 0.14
N GLY A 251 11.46 20.17 1.03
CA GLY A 251 10.33 20.25 1.97
C GLY A 251 9.20 19.22 1.85
N THR A 252 9.24 18.25 0.93
CA THR A 252 8.22 17.19 0.91
C THR A 252 8.55 16.06 1.89
N THR A 253 7.84 16.08 3.03
CA THR A 253 7.69 15.03 4.06
C THR A 253 8.83 14.04 4.24
N ARG A 254 9.91 14.61 4.78
CA ARG A 254 10.83 14.09 5.79
C ARG A 254 11.63 12.84 5.42
N ASP A 255 12.89 13.16 5.15
CA ASP A 255 14.06 12.31 4.97
C ASP A 255 14.06 11.58 3.63
N ILE A 256 14.65 12.24 2.63
CA ILE A 256 15.24 11.58 1.47
C ILE A 256 16.10 10.44 2.01
N ILE A 257 15.57 9.21 1.96
CA ILE A 257 16.33 8.02 2.33
C ILE A 257 17.32 7.85 1.19
N GLU A 258 18.55 8.33 1.39
CA GLU A 258 19.64 8.46 0.41
C GLU A 258 20.06 7.15 -0.28
N ASP A 259 19.32 6.06 -0.04
CA ASP A 259 19.63 4.67 -0.35
C ASP A 259 18.46 3.96 -1.06
N THR A 260 17.55 4.72 -1.69
CA THR A 260 16.42 4.17 -2.45
C THR A 260 16.54 4.44 -3.95
N ILE A 261 16.20 3.44 -4.76
CA ILE A 261 16.15 3.51 -6.23
C ILE A 261 14.91 2.77 -6.75
N THR A 262 14.45 3.07 -7.95
CA THR A 262 13.35 2.43 -8.67
C THR A 262 13.86 1.49 -9.75
N ILE A 263 13.81 0.18 -9.49
CA ILE A 263 14.16 -0.86 -10.48
C ILE A 263 12.89 -1.58 -10.94
N GLY A 264 12.64 -1.60 -12.26
CA GLY A 264 11.50 -2.32 -12.84
C GLY A 264 10.13 -1.83 -12.33
N GLY A 265 10.02 -0.56 -11.95
CA GLY A 265 8.81 0.02 -11.38
C GLY A 265 8.57 -0.29 -9.89
N ASN A 266 9.55 -0.87 -9.20
CA ASN A 266 9.52 -1.15 -7.76
C ASN A 266 10.56 -0.31 -7.02
N ILE A 267 10.24 0.14 -5.80
CA ILE A 267 11.22 0.78 -4.92
C ILE A 267 12.13 -0.31 -4.36
N VAL A 268 13.43 -0.09 -4.47
CA VAL A 268 14.50 -0.90 -3.92
C VAL A 268 15.23 -0.04 -2.88
N ARG A 269 15.27 -0.52 -1.64
CA ARG A 269 15.91 0.15 -0.51
C ARG A 269 17.18 -0.60 -0.13
N PHE A 270 18.32 0.06 -0.21
CA PHE A 270 19.58 -0.50 0.26
C PHE A 270 19.71 -0.31 1.77
N ILE A 271 19.68 -1.42 2.50
CA ILE A 271 19.90 -1.39 3.95
C ILE A 271 21.42 -1.30 4.19
N ASP A 272 21.82 -0.37 5.07
CA ASP A 272 23.15 -0.29 5.72
C ASP A 272 24.20 0.65 5.11
N THR A 273 23.81 1.83 4.63
CA THR A 273 24.75 2.79 3.98
C THR A 273 25.57 3.63 4.96
N ALA A 274 25.11 3.82 6.21
CA ALA A 274 25.90 4.50 7.25
C ALA A 274 27.18 3.72 7.62
N GLY A 275 27.16 2.38 7.58
CA GLY A 275 28.34 1.54 7.78
C GLY A 275 29.25 1.45 6.55
N ILE A 276 28.69 1.65 5.35
CA ILE A 276 29.43 1.62 4.07
C ILE A 276 30.14 2.95 3.79
N ARG A 277 29.64 4.07 4.33
CA ARG A 277 30.25 5.40 4.19
C ARG A 277 31.31 5.74 5.26
N ASN A 278 31.27 5.16 6.47
CA ASN A 278 32.10 5.62 7.60
C ASN A 278 33.16 4.65 8.14
N THR A 279 33.61 3.64 7.40
CA THR A 279 34.73 2.79 7.86
C THR A 279 35.91 2.84 6.91
N ILE A 280 36.70 3.91 7.02
CA ILE A 280 38.12 3.85 6.66
C ILE A 280 38.95 3.28 7.83
N ASP A 281 38.45 3.24 9.07
CA ASP A 281 39.25 2.65 10.15
C ASP A 281 38.43 1.97 11.27
N LYS A 282 38.87 0.75 11.63
CA LYS A 282 38.82 0.10 12.96
C LYS A 282 37.61 -0.67 13.52
N ILE A 283 36.51 -0.98 12.82
CA ILE A 283 35.47 -1.87 13.41
C ILE A 283 34.86 -2.89 12.43
N GLU A 284 35.67 -3.83 11.92
CA GLU A 284 35.20 -4.81 10.90
C GLU A 284 34.50 -6.07 11.45
N LYS A 285 34.69 -6.45 12.73
CA LYS A 285 33.97 -7.62 13.31
C LYS A 285 32.54 -7.30 13.76
N ILE A 286 32.31 -6.12 14.34
CA ILE A 286 30.97 -5.67 14.78
C ILE A 286 30.09 -5.37 13.56
N GLY A 287 30.68 -4.94 12.44
CA GLY A 287 29.99 -4.74 11.17
C GLY A 287 29.42 -6.04 10.59
N ILE A 288 30.15 -7.15 10.67
CA ILE A 288 29.68 -8.46 10.18
C ILE A 288 28.52 -8.98 11.02
N GLU A 289 28.61 -8.96 12.36
CA GLU A 289 27.50 -9.43 13.21
C GLU A 289 26.24 -8.57 13.10
N LYS A 290 26.38 -7.24 12.98
CA LYS A 290 25.24 -6.34 12.70
C LYS A 290 24.65 -6.57 11.32
N ALA A 291 25.48 -6.70 10.28
CA ALA A 291 25.01 -7.02 8.93
C ALA A 291 24.30 -8.38 8.88
N LEU A 292 24.80 -9.39 9.60
CA LEU A 292 24.19 -10.71 9.72
C LEU A 292 22.83 -10.65 10.42
N LYS A 293 22.65 -9.84 11.47
CA LYS A 293 21.33 -9.66 12.11
C LYS A 293 20.31 -9.04 11.13
N LYS A 294 20.75 -8.09 10.29
CA LYS A 294 19.93 -7.42 9.27
C LYS A 294 19.60 -8.29 8.05
N THR A 295 20.32 -9.41 7.82
CA THR A 295 19.93 -10.38 6.75
C THR A 295 18.56 -11.03 6.97
N LYS A 296 17.98 -10.92 8.16
CA LYS A 296 16.60 -11.36 8.42
C LYS A 296 15.56 -10.40 7.81
N GLU A 297 15.90 -9.13 7.68
CA GLU A 297 15.02 -8.06 7.17
C GLU A 297 15.19 -7.83 5.66
N ALA A 298 16.26 -8.36 5.07
CA ALA A 298 16.55 -8.25 3.65
C ALA A 298 15.73 -9.24 2.82
N SER A 299 15.02 -8.71 1.82
CA SER A 299 14.28 -9.48 0.80
C SER A 299 15.23 -10.07 -0.25
N ILE A 300 16.37 -9.40 -0.51
CA ILE A 300 17.41 -9.83 -1.45
C ILE A 300 18.79 -9.53 -0.85
N ILE A 301 19.73 -10.45 -1.02
CA ILE A 301 21.15 -10.28 -0.69
C ILE A 301 21.94 -10.18 -2.00
N LEU A 302 22.61 -9.05 -2.23
CA LEU A 302 23.63 -8.92 -3.28
C LEU A 302 24.99 -9.31 -2.69
N TYR A 303 25.46 -10.52 -2.99
CA TYR A 303 26.75 -11.00 -2.50
C TYR A 303 27.86 -10.74 -3.53
N ILE A 304 28.78 -9.85 -3.18
CA ILE A 304 29.86 -9.37 -4.06
C ILE A 304 31.16 -10.13 -3.78
N ILE A 305 31.74 -10.67 -4.85
CA ILE A 305 32.99 -11.42 -4.85
C ILE A 305 34.02 -10.71 -5.73
N ASP A 306 35.23 -10.49 -5.23
CA ASP A 306 36.34 -9.96 -6.03
C ASP A 306 36.98 -11.07 -6.88
N LEU A 307 36.76 -11.04 -8.20
CA LEU A 307 37.25 -12.08 -9.10
C LEU A 307 38.78 -12.07 -9.31
N ASN A 308 39.46 -10.97 -9.00
CA ASN A 308 40.91 -10.84 -9.20
C ASN A 308 41.70 -11.66 -8.17
N VAL A 309 41.19 -11.75 -6.94
CA VAL A 309 41.89 -12.39 -5.81
C VAL A 309 41.27 -13.72 -5.38
N SER A 310 40.09 -14.06 -5.88
CA SER A 310 39.38 -15.29 -5.51
C SER A 310 39.87 -16.55 -6.26
N ASN A 311 39.66 -17.70 -5.63
CA ASN A 311 39.79 -19.03 -6.25
C ASN A 311 38.51 -19.85 -6.02
N ILE A 312 38.31 -20.94 -6.78
CA ILE A 312 37.09 -21.75 -6.71
C ILE A 312 36.80 -22.26 -5.29
N LYS A 313 37.84 -22.70 -4.55
CA LYS A 313 37.68 -23.22 -3.19
C LYS A 313 37.16 -22.14 -2.22
N SER A 314 37.71 -20.94 -2.32
CA SER A 314 37.28 -19.78 -1.52
C SER A 314 35.84 -19.37 -1.85
N ILE A 315 35.47 -19.34 -3.14
CA ILE A 315 34.12 -19.00 -3.60
C ILE A 315 33.11 -20.00 -3.06
N LYS A 316 33.36 -21.31 -3.22
CA LYS A 316 32.47 -22.36 -2.71
C LYS A 316 32.27 -22.24 -1.20
N SER A 317 33.37 -22.06 -0.46
CA SER A 317 33.31 -21.90 1.01
C SER A 317 32.50 -20.67 1.44
N GLU A 318 32.56 -19.57 0.69
CA GLU A 318 31.77 -18.37 0.99
C GLU A 318 30.28 -18.58 0.68
N LEU A 319 29.95 -19.23 -0.44
CA LEU A 319 28.58 -19.50 -0.87
C LEU A 319 27.88 -20.57 -0.03
N GLU A 320 28.63 -21.52 0.52
CA GLU A 320 28.13 -22.56 1.44
C GLU A 320 27.97 -22.06 2.88
N SER A 321 28.27 -20.79 3.15
CA SER A 321 28.16 -20.21 4.48
C SER A 321 26.71 -20.24 4.99
N LYS A 322 26.56 -20.52 6.29
CA LYS A 322 25.23 -20.67 6.93
C LYS A 322 24.34 -19.43 6.81
N PHE A 323 24.92 -18.24 6.61
CA PHE A 323 24.16 -16.99 6.53
C PHE A 323 23.56 -16.70 5.15
N LEU A 324 24.03 -17.38 4.10
CA LEU A 324 23.45 -17.31 2.75
C LEU A 324 22.44 -18.44 2.47
N LYS A 325 22.43 -19.46 3.34
CA LYS A 325 21.55 -20.63 3.19
C LYS A 325 20.08 -20.22 3.37
N ASP A 326 19.21 -20.73 2.49
CA ASP A 326 17.76 -20.47 2.48
C ASP A 326 17.39 -18.98 2.35
N LYS A 327 18.29 -18.19 1.75
CA LYS A 327 18.12 -16.76 1.47
C LYS A 327 18.06 -16.50 -0.03
N ASN A 328 17.42 -15.39 -0.38
CA ASN A 328 17.36 -14.86 -1.73
C ASN A 328 18.67 -14.16 -2.09
N VAL A 329 19.64 -14.90 -2.65
CA VAL A 329 21.00 -14.39 -2.91
C VAL A 329 21.26 -14.23 -4.41
N LEU A 330 21.69 -13.03 -4.82
CA LEU A 330 22.26 -12.75 -6.13
C LEU A 330 23.78 -12.63 -6.01
N ILE A 331 24.50 -13.50 -6.71
CA ILE A 331 25.96 -13.56 -6.65
C ILE A 331 26.56 -12.73 -7.78
N ILE A 332 27.39 -11.76 -7.40
CA ILE A 332 27.98 -10.75 -8.29
C ILE A 332 29.50 -10.83 -8.22
N GLY A 333 30.15 -11.17 -9.33
CA GLY A 333 31.60 -11.15 -9.46
C GLY A 333 32.07 -9.78 -9.93
N ASN A 334 32.72 -9.01 -9.06
CA ASN A 334 33.25 -7.69 -9.36
C ASN A 334 34.72 -7.75 -9.83
N LYS A 335 35.21 -6.63 -10.38
CA LYS A 335 36.56 -6.46 -10.97
C LYS A 335 36.80 -7.37 -12.17
N GLY A 336 35.75 -7.53 -12.99
CA GLY A 336 35.72 -8.29 -14.24
C GLY A 336 36.77 -7.88 -15.29
N ASP A 337 37.34 -6.69 -15.13
CA ASP A 337 38.33 -6.02 -15.98
C ASP A 337 39.76 -6.39 -15.62
N LEU A 338 39.99 -6.92 -14.42
CA LEU A 338 41.30 -7.35 -13.95
C LEU A 338 41.62 -8.77 -14.40
N LYS A 339 42.83 -9.25 -14.07
CA LYS A 339 43.26 -10.60 -14.42
C LYS A 339 42.51 -11.64 -13.57
N ILE A 340 41.63 -12.40 -14.22
CA ILE A 340 40.82 -13.44 -13.56
C ILE A 340 41.35 -14.81 -13.96
N LYS A 341 41.39 -15.75 -13.01
CA LYS A 341 41.75 -17.14 -13.31
C LYS A 341 40.68 -17.80 -14.21
N ASN A 342 41.09 -18.53 -15.23
CA ASN A 342 40.18 -19.12 -16.23
C ASN A 342 39.13 -20.06 -15.62
N ASP A 343 39.52 -20.81 -14.60
CA ASP A 343 38.66 -21.72 -13.84
C ASP A 343 37.54 -20.95 -13.10
N VAL A 344 37.88 -19.83 -12.45
CA VAL A 344 36.91 -18.93 -11.79
C VAL A 344 35.95 -18.30 -12.81
N LYS A 345 36.46 -17.83 -13.95
CA LYS A 345 35.63 -17.25 -15.03
C LYS A 345 34.63 -18.28 -15.58
N THR A 346 35.07 -19.53 -15.75
CA THR A 346 34.22 -20.64 -16.22
C THR A 346 33.16 -20.99 -15.19
N TYR A 347 33.52 -21.02 -13.89
CA TYR A 347 32.57 -21.29 -12.81
C TYR A 347 31.41 -20.29 -12.78
N PHE A 348 31.71 -18.98 -12.84
CA PHE A 348 30.68 -17.93 -12.84
C PHE A 348 29.76 -18.04 -14.07
N LYS A 349 30.33 -18.29 -15.25
CA LYS A 349 29.55 -18.45 -16.49
C LYS A 349 28.61 -19.66 -16.42
N ASN A 350 29.10 -20.81 -15.95
CA ASN A 350 28.30 -22.04 -15.86
C ASN A 350 27.16 -21.94 -14.85
N LYS A 351 27.36 -21.20 -13.76
CA LYS A 351 26.34 -20.96 -12.74
C LYS A 351 25.43 -19.76 -13.03
N LYS A 352 25.58 -19.13 -14.21
CA LYS A 352 24.84 -17.93 -14.64
C LYS A 352 24.94 -16.77 -13.63
N HIS A 353 26.06 -16.68 -12.91
CA HIS A 353 26.34 -15.55 -12.02
C HIS A 353 26.78 -14.34 -12.84
N LEU A 354 26.42 -13.14 -12.38
CA LEU A 354 26.75 -11.91 -13.10
C LEU A 354 28.19 -11.51 -12.82
N ILE A 355 28.95 -11.21 -13.87
CA ILE A 355 30.28 -10.61 -13.78
C ILE A 355 30.16 -9.14 -14.19
N ILE A 356 30.69 -8.25 -13.36
CA ILE A 356 30.73 -6.80 -13.58
C ILE A 356 32.11 -6.22 -13.33
N SER A 357 32.37 -5.08 -13.94
CA SER A 357 33.48 -4.18 -13.63
C SER A 357 32.87 -2.93 -13.02
N GLY A 358 33.05 -2.72 -11.71
CA GLY A 358 32.31 -1.76 -10.89
C GLY A 358 32.44 -0.26 -11.20
N ILE A 359 32.63 0.15 -12.46
CA ILE A 359 32.81 1.54 -12.91
C ILE A 359 32.12 1.81 -14.28
N LYS A 360 31.50 0.81 -14.95
CA LYS A 360 30.89 1.00 -16.29
C LYS A 360 29.35 1.07 -16.22
N GLU A 361 28.74 2.06 -16.87
CA GLU A 361 27.27 2.18 -17.01
C GLU A 361 26.61 0.89 -17.53
N LYS A 362 27.24 0.23 -18.52
CA LYS A 362 26.75 -1.06 -19.07
C LYS A 362 26.61 -2.15 -18.01
N ASP A 363 27.44 -2.14 -16.96
CA ASP A 363 27.40 -3.15 -15.91
C ASP A 363 26.38 -2.81 -14.82
N VAL A 364 26.16 -1.51 -14.56
CA VAL A 364 25.05 -1.03 -13.71
C VAL A 364 23.71 -1.44 -14.31
N LEU A 365 23.51 -1.23 -15.63
CA LEU A 365 22.30 -1.64 -16.34
C LEU A 365 22.05 -3.15 -16.27
N LYS A 366 23.10 -3.98 -16.41
CA LYS A 366 22.97 -5.44 -16.27
C LYS A 366 22.58 -5.83 -14.84
N LEU A 367 23.16 -5.17 -13.84
CA LEU A 367 22.83 -5.42 -12.44
C LEU A 367 21.38 -5.04 -12.14
N LYS A 368 20.91 -3.88 -12.62
CA LYS A 368 19.50 -3.48 -12.53
C LYS A 368 18.58 -4.51 -13.17
N LYS A 369 18.88 -4.96 -14.39
CA LYS A 369 18.10 -5.98 -15.09
C LYS A 369 18.09 -7.34 -14.38
N LEU A 370 19.21 -7.72 -13.75
CA LEU A 370 19.27 -8.94 -12.95
C LEU A 370 18.37 -8.83 -11.71
N ILE A 371 18.43 -7.71 -11.00
CA ILE A 371 17.59 -7.43 -9.83
C ILE A 371 16.11 -7.41 -10.26
N GLU A 372 15.77 -6.70 -11.34
CA GLU A 372 14.43 -6.65 -11.90
C GLU A 372 13.89 -8.04 -12.24
N ASN A 373 14.64 -8.84 -13.00
CA ASN A 373 14.23 -10.20 -13.33
C ASN A 373 14.02 -11.06 -12.09
N TYR A 374 14.89 -10.90 -11.08
CA TYR A 374 14.75 -11.63 -9.83
C TYR A 374 13.47 -11.24 -9.08
N ILE A 375 13.17 -9.94 -9.02
CA ILE A 375 11.94 -9.41 -8.44
C ILE A 375 10.72 -9.96 -9.19
N ASN A 376 10.72 -9.89 -10.52
CA ASN A 376 9.59 -10.34 -11.35
C ASN A 376 9.37 -11.86 -11.29
N LEU A 377 10.42 -12.68 -11.13
CA LEU A 377 10.27 -14.13 -11.09
C LEU A 377 9.94 -14.67 -9.69
N ASN A 378 10.44 -14.03 -8.64
CA ASN A 378 10.39 -14.57 -7.28
C ASN A 378 9.53 -13.76 -6.31
N LEU A 379 9.30 -12.48 -6.59
CA LEU A 379 8.61 -11.56 -5.69
C LEU A 379 7.29 -11.01 -6.26
N ILE A 380 7.06 -11.06 -7.57
CA ILE A 380 5.83 -10.58 -8.20
C ILE A 380 5.22 -11.73 -9.00
N ARG A 381 4.08 -12.27 -8.57
CA ARG A 381 3.25 -13.15 -9.42
C ARG A 381 2.21 -12.29 -10.13
N GLU A 382 1.92 -12.55 -11.40
CA GLU A 382 0.87 -11.79 -12.11
C GLU A 382 -0.51 -11.95 -11.45
N GLU A 383 -0.73 -13.07 -10.76
CA GLU A 383 -1.94 -13.38 -10.00
C GLU A 383 -2.09 -12.57 -8.70
N SER A 384 -1.00 -12.00 -8.15
CA SER A 384 -1.04 -11.12 -6.96
C SER A 384 -1.34 -9.67 -7.32
N SER A 385 -2.48 -9.45 -7.98
CA SER A 385 -2.93 -8.11 -8.42
C SER A 385 -3.69 -7.32 -7.35
N ILE A 386 -3.88 -7.92 -6.18
CA ILE A 386 -4.66 -7.39 -5.06
C ILE A 386 -3.72 -7.10 -3.91
N MET A 387 -3.73 -5.86 -3.44
CA MET A 387 -3.03 -5.45 -2.23
C MET A 387 -3.98 -5.56 -1.04
N ILE A 388 -3.52 -6.20 0.04
CA ILE A 388 -4.27 -6.32 1.29
C ILE A 388 -3.41 -5.86 2.46
N ASN A 389 -4.05 -5.33 3.50
CA ASN A 389 -3.38 -4.91 4.72
C ASN A 389 -3.41 -6.01 5.80
N GLU A 390 -2.75 -5.77 6.93
CA GLU A 390 -2.70 -6.71 8.05
C GLU A 390 -4.10 -7.07 8.57
N ARG A 391 -5.05 -6.12 8.55
CA ARG A 391 -6.44 -6.37 8.98
C ARG A 391 -7.10 -7.41 8.08
N HIS A 392 -7.04 -7.23 6.77
CA HIS A 392 -7.53 -8.20 5.79
C HIS A 392 -6.84 -9.56 5.94
N TYR A 393 -5.52 -9.58 6.12
CA TYR A 393 -4.76 -10.81 6.32
C TYR A 393 -5.26 -11.62 7.54
N GLN A 394 -5.45 -10.95 8.67
CA GLN A 394 -5.96 -11.58 9.89
C GLN A 394 -7.41 -12.05 9.74
N LEU A 395 -8.27 -11.26 9.07
CA LEU A 395 -9.66 -11.64 8.79
C LEU A 395 -9.74 -12.85 7.86
N LEU A 396 -8.97 -12.88 6.77
CA LEU A 396 -8.93 -14.01 5.84
C LEU A 396 -8.44 -15.29 6.51
N LYS A 397 -7.47 -15.20 7.45
CA LYS A 397 -7.08 -16.35 8.28
C LYS A 397 -8.23 -16.87 9.14
N LYS A 398 -9.01 -15.97 9.75
CA LYS A 398 -10.17 -16.34 10.55
C LYS A 398 -11.25 -16.98 9.67
N VAL A 399 -11.54 -16.41 8.50
CA VAL A 399 -12.43 -17.00 7.48
C VAL A 399 -11.97 -18.42 7.14
N LYS A 400 -10.70 -18.60 6.77
CA LYS A 400 -10.13 -19.90 6.44
C LYS A 400 -10.32 -20.92 7.58
N ASN A 401 -10.02 -20.53 8.81
CA ASN A 401 -10.17 -21.41 9.97
C ASN A 401 -11.63 -21.84 10.18
N SER A 402 -12.58 -20.91 10.14
CA SER A 402 -14.02 -21.22 10.24
C SER A 402 -14.47 -22.15 9.10
N LEU A 403 -14.03 -21.90 7.87
CA LEU A 403 -14.37 -22.72 6.71
C LEU A 403 -13.73 -24.12 6.73
N ILE A 404 -12.53 -24.26 7.30
CA ILE A 404 -11.93 -25.58 7.57
C ILE A 404 -12.79 -26.36 8.58
N ASN A 405 -13.31 -25.70 9.62
CA ASN A 405 -14.24 -26.34 10.55
C ASN A 405 -15.52 -26.79 9.85
N VAL A 406 -16.10 -25.97 8.97
CA VAL A 406 -17.25 -26.38 8.13
C VAL A 406 -16.92 -27.66 7.34
N LYS A 407 -15.76 -27.74 6.67
CA LYS A 407 -15.36 -28.97 5.95
C LYS A 407 -15.26 -30.19 6.86
N ASN A 408 -14.67 -30.02 8.04
CA ASN A 408 -14.54 -31.10 9.01
C ASN A 408 -15.90 -31.57 9.51
N ASN A 409 -16.80 -30.64 9.81
CA ASN A 409 -18.16 -30.94 10.28
C ASN A 409 -19.00 -31.65 9.19
N ILE A 410 -18.87 -31.25 7.92
CA ILE A 410 -19.50 -31.96 6.79
C ILE A 410 -18.95 -33.40 6.69
N LYS A 411 -17.63 -33.56 6.77
CA LYS A 411 -16.97 -34.88 6.66
C LYS A 411 -17.36 -35.81 7.80
N ASN A 412 -17.48 -35.28 9.01
CA ASN A 412 -17.81 -36.03 10.22
C ASN A 412 -19.32 -36.24 10.41
N LYS A 413 -20.16 -35.74 9.49
CA LYS A 413 -21.63 -35.74 9.63
C LYS A 413 -22.08 -35.15 10.98
N SER A 414 -21.45 -34.05 11.38
CA SER A 414 -21.79 -33.33 12.61
C SER A 414 -23.16 -32.66 12.52
N ASN A 415 -23.72 -32.28 13.67
CA ASN A 415 -25.02 -31.61 13.74
C ASN A 415 -25.04 -30.29 12.94
N THR A 416 -26.18 -30.00 12.31
CA THR A 416 -26.41 -28.80 11.48
C THR A 416 -26.18 -27.51 12.27
N ASP A 417 -26.40 -27.51 13.59
CA ASP A 417 -26.11 -26.37 14.48
C ASP A 417 -24.65 -25.89 14.39
N LEU A 418 -23.69 -26.83 14.43
CA LEU A 418 -22.27 -26.52 14.37
C LEU A 418 -21.88 -25.97 13.00
N LEU A 419 -22.50 -26.52 11.93
CA LEU A 419 -22.29 -26.05 10.57
C LEU A 419 -22.80 -24.62 10.40
N ALA A 420 -24.03 -24.33 10.85
CA ALA A 420 -24.62 -23.00 10.79
C ALA A 420 -23.77 -21.97 11.55
N MET A 421 -23.27 -22.34 12.74
CA MET A 421 -22.42 -21.48 13.56
C MET A 421 -21.09 -21.13 12.87
N ASP A 422 -20.37 -22.11 12.31
CA ASP A 422 -19.10 -21.86 11.63
C ASP A 422 -19.28 -21.06 10.32
N VAL A 423 -20.37 -21.30 9.57
CA VAL A 423 -20.74 -20.48 8.40
C VAL A 423 -21.02 -19.04 8.82
N LYS A 424 -21.75 -18.82 9.92
CA LYS A 424 -22.04 -17.49 10.47
C LYS A 424 -20.76 -16.75 10.87
N TYR A 425 -19.79 -17.43 11.46
CA TYR A 425 -18.49 -16.83 11.75
C TYR A 425 -17.74 -16.42 10.49
N ALA A 426 -17.68 -17.30 9.48
CA ALA A 426 -17.05 -16.97 8.20
C ALA A 426 -17.73 -15.76 7.53
N LEU A 427 -19.06 -15.71 7.54
CA LEU A 427 -19.84 -14.57 7.06
C LEU A 427 -19.46 -13.29 7.79
N ASN A 428 -19.46 -13.28 9.13
CA ASN A 428 -19.13 -12.09 9.91
C ASN A 428 -17.73 -11.55 9.56
N TYR A 429 -16.72 -12.42 9.48
CA TYR A 429 -15.36 -12.01 9.12
C TYR A 429 -15.25 -11.48 7.68
N LEU A 430 -15.98 -12.05 6.72
CA LEU A 430 -16.06 -11.50 5.36
C LEU A 430 -16.75 -10.13 5.33
N GLY A 431 -17.80 -9.94 6.12
CA GLY A 431 -18.50 -8.66 6.27
C GLY A 431 -17.63 -7.58 6.93
N GLU A 432 -16.75 -7.97 7.84
CA GLU A 432 -15.75 -7.07 8.43
C GLU A 432 -14.72 -6.57 7.42
N ILE A 433 -14.36 -7.36 6.41
CA ILE A 433 -13.41 -6.95 5.36
C ILE A 433 -13.98 -5.76 4.57
N THR A 434 -15.23 -5.87 4.10
CA THR A 434 -15.91 -4.83 3.31
C THR A 434 -16.48 -3.71 4.17
N GLY A 435 -16.60 -3.91 5.48
CA GLY A 435 -17.20 -2.94 6.40
C GLY A 435 -18.72 -2.97 6.44
N GLU A 436 -19.36 -4.03 5.90
CA GLU A 436 -20.79 -4.29 6.10
C GLU A 436 -21.12 -4.60 7.56
N ILE A 437 -20.15 -5.21 8.26
CA ILE A 437 -20.21 -5.48 9.69
C ILE A 437 -18.96 -4.85 10.29
N THR A 438 -19.09 -3.77 11.05
CA THR A 438 -17.92 -3.09 11.64
C THR A 438 -18.32 -2.37 12.92
N ASN A 439 -17.34 -2.04 13.76
CA ASN A 439 -17.55 -1.28 14.97
C ASN A 439 -16.84 0.08 14.88
N ASP A 440 -17.28 1.02 15.72
CA ASP A 440 -16.78 2.40 15.71
C ASP A 440 -15.29 2.50 16.05
N GLU A 441 -14.76 1.57 16.87
CA GLU A 441 -13.34 1.56 17.27
C GLU A 441 -12.42 1.20 16.09
N ILE A 442 -12.79 0.18 15.31
CA ILE A 442 -12.03 -0.23 14.12
C ILE A 442 -12.03 0.92 13.10
N LEU A 443 -13.19 1.51 12.85
CA LEU A 443 -13.32 2.68 11.96
C LEU A 443 -12.44 3.84 12.46
N GLY A 444 -12.52 4.17 13.75
CA GLY A 444 -11.68 5.21 14.36
C GLY A 444 -10.19 4.97 14.14
N ASN A 445 -9.70 3.75 14.37
CA ASN A 445 -8.29 3.41 14.18
C ASN A 445 -7.86 3.54 12.71
N ILE A 446 -8.66 3.05 11.76
CA ILE A 446 -8.37 3.12 10.32
C ILE A 446 -8.24 4.58 9.87
N PHE A 447 -9.28 5.39 10.10
CA PHE A 447 -9.31 6.76 9.60
C PHE A 447 -8.37 7.70 10.37
N SER A 448 -7.97 7.37 11.60
CA SER A 448 -6.96 8.14 12.35
C SER A 448 -5.58 8.20 11.67
N ARG A 449 -5.28 7.22 10.81
CA ARG A 449 -4.02 7.10 10.07
C ARG A 449 -4.00 7.93 8.78
N PHE A 450 -5.13 8.49 8.37
CA PHE A 450 -5.24 9.32 7.17
C PHE A 450 -4.78 10.75 7.44
N CYS A 451 -4.51 11.48 6.36
CA CYS A 451 -4.24 12.91 6.44
C CYS A 451 -5.52 13.70 6.80
N ILE A 452 -5.32 14.89 7.36
CA ILE A 452 -6.39 15.90 7.48
C ILE A 452 -6.71 16.40 6.06
N GLY A 453 -8.00 16.62 5.74
CA GLY A 453 -8.44 17.05 4.40
C GLY A 453 -8.73 15.92 3.42
N LYS A 454 -8.62 14.68 3.90
CA LYS A 454 -9.07 13.46 3.23
C LYS A 454 -10.04 12.70 4.09
#